data_AF-S8DV71-F1
#
_entry.id   AF-S8DV71-F1
#
_cell.length_a   1.000
_cell.length_b   1.000
_cell.length_c   1.000
_cell.angle_alpha   90.00
_cell.angle_beta   90.00
_cell.angle_gamma   90.00
#
_symmetry.space_group_name_H-M   'P 1'
#
loop_
_entity.id
_entity.type
_entity.pdbx_description
1 polymer ?
#
loop_
_entity_poly.entity_id
_entity_poly.type
_entity_poly.pdbx_seq_one_letter_code
_entity_poly.pdbx_strand_id
1 'polypeptide(L)'
;GSAMSREMHSHLSDLIVKGNKAFRQHRFEHAIEFYKIADKVKPGVPLILRNRCAAYLRQVVVVHYRPASASEYRPLIGLDPTTLAALALKDAEKILSLDGDSVTSYILKADALILMEKYEEAKNVIVSGLQLQPHNVSLLKLEKSVATPFIMRRSRNVKSQRTDDYDCTLCLKLLYEPITTPCGHSFCRSCLFQSMDRANKCPLCRTVLFISPRTCAISVTLNNIIQQNFPEEYAERKKEDDSLNHPGADILPLFVMDAILPCQKFQLNIFEPRYRLMVVIDPATGSIADHACEVEITDCEPLPDGRFFLEIEGRRRCRIIRSWDQDGYRVAEVEWVEDITPTRRDKLVDIANKAATFALKWIKTAQESANQDRATIEELYNVEGMMPTTEDPERFSFWLASLSNLTTSERLELLRMTSTEERITRGLLYMR
;
A
#
# COMPACT_ATOMS: atom_id res chain seq x y z
N GLY A 1 2.05 -14.91 -71.67
CA GLY A 1 1.90 -13.54 -71.15
C GLY A 1 0.64 -13.33 -70.32
N SER A 2 -0.56 -13.56 -70.89
CA SER A 2 -1.86 -13.18 -70.29
C SER A 2 -2.31 -13.99 -69.07
N ALA A 3 -2.08 -15.31 -69.04
CA ALA A 3 -2.56 -16.18 -67.96
C ALA A 3 -1.82 -15.97 -66.61
N MET A 4 -0.48 -15.89 -66.63
CA MET A 4 0.32 -15.66 -65.43
C MET A 4 0.07 -14.28 -64.80
N SER A 5 -0.25 -13.27 -65.62
CA SER A 5 -0.64 -11.94 -65.12
C SER A 5 -1.99 -12.00 -64.38
N ARG A 6 -2.99 -12.73 -64.91
CA ARG A 6 -4.31 -12.88 -64.28
C ARG A 6 -4.25 -13.66 -62.96
N GLU A 7 -3.46 -14.72 -62.88
CA GLU A 7 -3.28 -15.50 -61.65
C GLU A 7 -2.58 -14.67 -60.56
N MET A 8 -1.55 -13.90 -60.92
CA MET A 8 -0.86 -12.99 -60.00
C MET A 8 -1.79 -11.88 -59.49
N HIS A 9 -2.64 -11.31 -60.36
CA HIS A 9 -3.64 -10.32 -59.97
C HIS A 9 -4.73 -10.90 -59.06
N SER A 10 -5.19 -12.12 -59.33
CA SER A 10 -6.15 -12.85 -58.50
C SER A 10 -5.57 -13.14 -57.10
N HIS A 11 -4.34 -13.63 -57.05
CA HIS A 11 -3.63 -13.92 -55.80
C HIS A 11 -3.38 -12.65 -54.95
N LEU A 12 -2.98 -11.55 -55.59
CA LEU A 12 -2.79 -10.26 -54.91
C LEU A 12 -4.11 -9.72 -54.32
N SER A 13 -5.21 -9.85 -55.06
CA SER A 13 -6.55 -9.44 -54.60
C SER A 13 -6.98 -10.25 -53.38
N ASP A 14 -6.79 -11.57 -53.40
CA ASP A 14 -7.10 -12.46 -52.28
C ASP A 14 -6.30 -12.09 -51.01
N LEU A 15 -5.00 -11.80 -51.14
CA LEU A 15 -4.17 -11.35 -50.03
C LEU A 15 -4.67 -10.03 -49.41
N ILE A 16 -5.06 -9.07 -50.24
CA ILE A 16 -5.61 -7.78 -49.77
C ILE A 16 -6.95 -7.99 -49.05
N VAL A 17 -7.82 -8.85 -49.58
CA VAL A 17 -9.12 -9.19 -48.95
C VAL A 17 -8.91 -9.87 -47.60
N LYS A 18 -7.98 -10.83 -47.51
CA LYS A 18 -7.61 -11.49 -46.26
C LYS A 18 -7.03 -10.52 -45.23
N GLY A 19 -6.14 -9.62 -45.66
CA GLY A 19 -5.60 -8.55 -44.82
C GLY A 19 -6.69 -7.62 -44.29
N ASN A 20 -7.60 -7.16 -45.15
CA ASN A 20 -8.71 -6.29 -44.77
C ASN A 20 -9.68 -6.99 -43.80
N LYS A 21 -9.94 -8.28 -44.00
CA LYS A 21 -10.76 -9.10 -43.09
C LYS A 21 -10.10 -9.21 -41.71
N ALA A 22 -8.80 -9.50 -41.65
CA ALA A 22 -8.05 -9.56 -40.40
C ALA A 22 -8.03 -8.21 -39.67
N PHE A 23 -7.84 -7.11 -40.40
CA PHE A 23 -7.86 -5.75 -39.87
C PHE A 23 -9.21 -5.39 -39.23
N ARG A 24 -10.33 -5.69 -39.91
CA ARG A 24 -11.68 -5.47 -39.37
C ARG A 24 -12.00 -6.31 -38.14
N GLN A 25 -11.32 -7.44 -37.98
CA GLN A 25 -11.46 -8.33 -36.83
C GLN A 25 -10.47 -7.99 -35.69
N HIS A 26 -9.82 -6.82 -35.74
CA HIS A 26 -8.80 -6.39 -34.77
C HIS A 26 -7.59 -7.33 -34.65
N ARG A 27 -7.35 -8.19 -35.65
CA ARG A 27 -6.16 -9.06 -35.72
C ARG A 27 -5.08 -8.39 -36.56
N PHE A 28 -4.51 -7.31 -36.04
CA PHE A 28 -3.60 -6.44 -36.81
C PHE A 28 -2.27 -7.12 -37.17
N GLU A 29 -1.72 -7.98 -36.32
CA GLU A 29 -0.53 -8.78 -36.63
C GLU A 29 -0.71 -9.61 -37.91
N HIS A 30 -1.83 -10.33 -38.01
CA HIS A 30 -2.16 -11.15 -39.18
C HIS A 30 -2.42 -10.27 -40.41
N ALA A 31 -3.04 -9.10 -40.22
CA ALA A 31 -3.23 -8.14 -41.31
C ALA A 31 -1.87 -7.63 -41.85
N ILE A 32 -0.92 -7.31 -40.96
CA ILE A 32 0.44 -6.90 -41.32
C ILE A 32 1.13 -8.00 -42.16
N GLU A 33 1.01 -9.27 -41.75
CA GLU A 33 1.58 -10.39 -42.51
C GLU A 33 1.02 -10.49 -43.92
N PHE A 34 -0.31 -10.44 -44.08
CA PHE A 34 -0.93 -10.48 -45.40
C PHE A 34 -0.50 -9.31 -46.28
N TYR A 35 -0.42 -8.08 -45.73
CA TYR A 35 0.04 -6.93 -46.50
C TYR A 35 1.55 -6.97 -46.81
N LYS A 36 2.38 -7.56 -45.93
CA LYS A 36 3.80 -7.82 -46.22
C LYS A 36 3.96 -8.77 -47.40
N ILE A 37 3.18 -9.85 -47.44
CA ILE A 37 3.20 -10.80 -48.55
C ILE A 37 2.70 -10.10 -49.84
N ALA A 38 1.63 -9.32 -49.75
CA ALA A 38 1.10 -8.58 -50.90
C ALA A 38 2.12 -7.57 -51.47
N ASP A 39 2.87 -6.85 -50.63
CA ASP A 39 3.94 -5.92 -51.06
C ASP A 39 5.16 -6.66 -51.64
N LYS A 40 5.43 -7.92 -51.23
CA LYS A 40 6.44 -8.76 -51.89
C LYS A 40 6.00 -9.20 -53.29
N VAL A 41 4.71 -9.50 -53.49
CA VAL A 41 4.15 -9.91 -54.80
C VAL A 41 4.14 -8.74 -55.78
N LYS A 42 3.71 -7.56 -55.32
CA LYS A 42 3.75 -6.33 -56.14
C LYS A 42 4.19 -5.13 -55.29
N PRO A 43 5.48 -4.79 -55.31
CA PRO A 43 6.01 -3.72 -54.47
C PRO A 43 5.54 -2.34 -54.93
N GLY A 44 5.37 -1.43 -53.96
CA GLY A 44 5.14 -0.01 -54.25
C GLY A 44 3.71 0.34 -54.64
N VAL A 45 2.74 -0.53 -54.37
CA VAL A 45 1.31 -0.20 -54.52
C VAL A 45 0.86 0.67 -53.34
N PRO A 46 0.45 1.94 -53.54
CA PRO A 46 0.13 2.86 -52.43
C PRO A 46 -0.97 2.35 -51.50
N LEU A 47 -1.98 1.64 -52.02
CA LEU A 47 -3.06 1.06 -51.24
C LEU A 47 -2.57 0.01 -50.23
N ILE A 48 -1.63 -0.86 -50.64
CA ILE A 48 -1.09 -1.92 -49.78
C ILE A 48 -0.25 -1.29 -48.67
N LEU A 49 0.59 -0.31 -49.03
CA LEU A 49 1.40 0.43 -48.06
C LEU A 49 0.53 1.20 -47.07
N ARG A 50 -0.56 1.84 -47.52
CA ARG A 50 -1.53 2.53 -46.64
C ARG A 50 -2.17 1.58 -45.64
N ASN A 51 -2.66 0.44 -46.11
CA ASN A 51 -3.30 -0.54 -45.25
C ASN A 51 -2.31 -1.15 -44.26
N ARG A 52 -1.06 -1.40 -44.69
CA ARG A 52 0.02 -1.89 -43.83
C ARG A 52 0.42 -0.87 -42.77
N CYS A 53 0.63 0.38 -43.18
CA CYS A 53 0.92 1.50 -42.28
C CYS A 53 -0.18 1.65 -41.21
N ALA A 54 -1.45 1.67 -41.63
CA ALA A 54 -2.58 1.71 -40.70
C ALA A 54 -2.61 0.51 -39.75
N ALA A 55 -2.26 -0.69 -40.21
CA ALA A 55 -2.18 -1.88 -39.37
C ALA A 55 -1.06 -1.79 -38.34
N TYR A 56 0.11 -1.25 -38.69
CA TYR A 56 1.18 -0.95 -37.74
C TYR A 56 0.73 0.04 -36.67
N LEU A 57 0.15 1.19 -37.07
CA LEU A 57 -0.32 2.21 -36.13
C LEU A 57 -1.37 1.66 -35.16
N ARG A 58 -2.31 0.83 -35.65
CA ARG A 58 -3.32 0.20 -34.79
C ARG A 58 -2.74 -0.83 -33.84
N GLN A 59 -1.76 -1.63 -34.28
CA GLN A 59 -1.07 -2.58 -33.41
C GLN A 59 -0.31 -1.85 -32.29
N VAL A 60 0.37 -0.74 -32.59
CA VAL A 60 1.05 0.10 -31.59
C VAL A 60 0.07 0.58 -30.52
N VAL A 61 -1.10 1.09 -30.94
CA VAL A 61 -2.16 1.49 -30.01
C VAL A 61 -2.66 0.30 -29.17
N VAL A 62 -2.88 -0.88 -29.77
CA VAL A 62 -3.29 -2.07 -29.00
C VAL A 62 -2.25 -2.47 -27.94
N VAL A 63 -0.96 -2.39 -28.26
CA VAL A 63 0.10 -2.71 -27.30
C VAL A 63 0.21 -1.66 -26.20
N HIS A 64 0.11 -0.36 -26.53
CA HIS A 64 0.15 0.72 -25.53
C HIS A 64 -1.04 0.71 -24.56
N TYR A 65 -2.22 0.34 -25.03
CA TYR A 65 -3.45 0.34 -24.21
C TYR A 65 -3.86 -1.07 -23.76
N ARG A 66 -2.92 -2.02 -23.75
CA ARG A 66 -3.18 -3.39 -23.27
C ARG A 66 -3.29 -3.38 -21.73
N PRO A 67 -4.38 -3.91 -21.14
CA PRO A 67 -4.52 -3.97 -19.68
C PRO A 67 -3.50 -4.94 -19.06
N ALA A 68 -2.99 -4.61 -17.87
CA ALA A 68 -1.99 -5.41 -17.15
C ALA A 68 -2.43 -6.88 -16.97
N SER A 69 -3.69 -7.12 -16.65
CA SER A 69 -4.28 -8.46 -16.51
C SER A 69 -4.16 -9.30 -17.78
N ALA A 70 -4.20 -8.69 -18.98
CA ALA A 70 -4.03 -9.42 -20.23
C ALA A 70 -2.56 -9.79 -20.51
N SER A 71 -1.59 -9.09 -19.90
CA SER A 71 -0.16 -9.36 -20.04
C SER A 71 0.33 -10.48 -19.12
N GLU A 72 -0.36 -10.70 -18.00
CA GLU A 72 -0.07 -11.80 -17.05
C GLU A 72 -0.32 -13.19 -17.64
N TYR A 73 -1.41 -13.35 -18.42
CA TYR A 73 -1.79 -14.66 -18.98
C TYR A 73 -1.26 -14.92 -20.40
N ARG A 74 -0.77 -13.89 -21.10
CA ARG A 74 -0.25 -14.04 -22.46
C ARG A 74 0.88 -13.05 -22.72
N PRO A 75 2.15 -13.49 -22.73
CA PRO A 75 3.28 -12.60 -23.00
C PRO A 75 3.13 -11.90 -24.35
N LEU A 76 3.61 -10.67 -24.46
CA LEU A 76 3.76 -9.99 -25.74
C LEU A 76 4.87 -10.69 -26.53
N ILE A 77 4.48 -11.37 -27.60
CA ILE A 77 5.42 -12.00 -28.54
C ILE A 77 5.35 -11.18 -29.82
N GLY A 78 6.40 -10.39 -30.12
CA GLY A 78 6.41 -9.53 -31.29
C GLY A 78 7.43 -8.42 -31.23
N LEU A 79 7.35 -7.51 -32.21
CA LEU A 79 8.16 -6.29 -32.26
C LEU A 79 7.67 -5.30 -31.20
N ASP A 80 8.59 -4.54 -30.63
CA ASP A 80 8.28 -3.47 -29.69
C ASP A 80 7.49 -2.32 -30.38
N PRO A 81 6.70 -1.53 -29.62
CA PRO A 81 5.89 -0.44 -30.16
C PRO A 81 6.69 0.58 -30.97
N THR A 82 7.90 0.91 -30.53
CA THR A 82 8.77 1.89 -31.19
C THR A 82 9.21 1.38 -32.56
N THR A 83 9.60 0.11 -32.66
CA THR A 83 9.94 -0.54 -33.94
C THR A 83 8.73 -0.58 -34.88
N LEU A 84 7.53 -0.89 -34.37
CA LEU A 84 6.30 -0.88 -35.18
C LEU A 84 5.97 0.52 -35.70
N ALA A 85 6.12 1.56 -34.88
CA ALA A 85 5.90 2.95 -35.27
C ALA A 85 6.95 3.43 -36.30
N ALA A 86 8.21 3.02 -36.16
CA ALA A 86 9.27 3.29 -37.15
C ALA A 86 8.98 2.63 -38.51
N LEU A 87 8.45 1.41 -38.50
CA LEU A 87 8.00 0.73 -39.73
C LEU A 87 6.79 1.45 -40.37
N ALA A 88 5.85 1.94 -39.57
CA ALA A 88 4.74 2.74 -40.05
C ALA A 88 5.21 4.05 -40.69
N LEU A 89 6.19 4.73 -40.08
CA LEU A 89 6.79 5.95 -40.60
C LEU A 89 7.44 5.72 -41.97
N LYS A 90 8.21 4.62 -42.11
CA LYS A 90 8.85 4.24 -43.38
C LYS A 90 7.82 4.01 -44.49
N ASP A 91 6.71 3.35 -44.18
CA ASP A 91 5.61 3.17 -45.14
C ASP A 91 4.96 4.51 -45.49
N ALA A 92 4.72 5.39 -44.52
CA ALA A 92 4.14 6.71 -44.73
C ALA A 92 5.01 7.61 -45.63
N GLU A 93 6.33 7.59 -45.43
CA GLU A 93 7.28 8.33 -46.28
C GLU A 93 7.31 7.80 -47.71
N LYS A 94 7.29 6.47 -47.88
CA LYS A 94 7.21 5.84 -49.19
C LYS A 94 5.89 6.14 -49.90
N ILE A 95 4.78 6.26 -49.16
CA ILE A 95 3.50 6.68 -49.73
C ILE A 95 3.58 8.14 -50.17
N LEU A 96 4.14 9.06 -49.36
CA LEU A 96 4.33 10.46 -49.75
C LEU A 96 5.20 10.60 -51.00
N SER A 97 6.23 9.77 -51.17
CA SER A 97 7.05 9.80 -52.39
C SER A 97 6.32 9.30 -53.65
N LEU A 98 5.28 8.48 -53.48
CA LEU A 98 4.54 7.85 -54.58
C LEU A 98 3.21 8.56 -54.90
N ASP A 99 2.59 9.19 -53.90
CA ASP A 99 1.27 9.83 -53.96
C ASP A 99 1.28 11.10 -53.07
N GLY A 100 2.06 12.09 -53.53
CA GLY A 100 2.43 13.31 -52.79
C GLY A 100 1.29 14.27 -52.46
N ASP A 101 0.13 14.11 -53.10
CA ASP A 101 -1.01 15.02 -52.95
C ASP A 101 -2.12 14.45 -52.06
N SER A 102 -1.96 13.23 -51.53
CA SER A 102 -2.98 12.63 -50.68
C SER A 102 -2.81 13.04 -49.22
N VAL A 103 -3.80 13.73 -48.68
CA VAL A 103 -3.89 14.10 -47.26
C VAL A 103 -3.78 12.89 -46.32
N THR A 104 -4.24 11.72 -46.76
CA THR A 104 -4.10 10.46 -46.02
C THR A 104 -2.64 10.14 -45.69
N SER A 105 -1.71 10.47 -46.60
CA SER A 105 -0.28 10.21 -46.45
C SER A 105 0.32 11.09 -45.33
N TYR A 106 -0.10 12.35 -45.23
CA TYR A 106 0.30 13.27 -44.17
C TYR A 106 -0.26 12.86 -42.81
N ILE A 107 -1.52 12.40 -42.76
CA ILE A 107 -2.15 11.89 -41.53
C ILE A 107 -1.37 10.68 -41.00
N LEU A 108 -1.09 9.68 -41.85
CA LEU A 108 -0.36 8.47 -41.46
C LEU A 108 1.07 8.79 -40.98
N LYS A 109 1.75 9.75 -41.63
CA LYS A 109 3.09 10.19 -41.21
C LYS A 109 3.04 10.92 -39.86
N ALA A 110 2.07 11.79 -39.66
CA ALA A 110 1.88 12.50 -38.39
C ALA A 110 1.56 11.53 -37.24
N ASP A 111 0.64 10.57 -37.45
CA ASP A 111 0.30 9.54 -36.47
C ASP A 111 1.53 8.70 -36.07
N ALA A 112 2.36 8.32 -37.05
CA ALA A 112 3.59 7.57 -36.78
C ALA A 112 4.59 8.38 -35.94
N LEU A 113 4.79 9.67 -36.27
CA LEU A 113 5.69 10.55 -35.53
C LEU A 113 5.20 10.84 -34.11
N ILE A 114 3.89 10.98 -33.91
CA ILE A 114 3.28 11.15 -32.58
C ILE A 114 3.52 9.90 -31.71
N LEU A 115 3.34 8.70 -32.26
CA LEU A 115 3.59 7.44 -31.54
C LEU A 115 5.08 7.21 -31.24
N MET A 116 5.98 7.90 -31.94
CA MET A 116 7.41 7.91 -31.67
C MET A 116 7.86 9.10 -30.80
N GLU A 117 6.92 9.88 -30.25
CA GLU A 117 7.18 11.07 -29.42
C GLU A 117 7.96 12.19 -30.15
N LYS A 118 7.96 12.19 -31.49
CA LYS A 118 8.59 13.21 -32.34
C LYS A 118 7.60 14.33 -32.68
N TYR A 119 7.14 15.05 -31.67
CA TYR A 119 6.04 16.02 -31.79
C TYR A 119 6.35 17.20 -32.72
N GLU A 120 7.57 17.72 -32.70
CA GLU A 120 7.95 18.85 -33.59
C GLU A 120 7.94 18.45 -35.06
N GLU A 121 8.47 17.26 -35.38
CA GLU A 121 8.40 16.71 -36.74
C GLU A 121 6.94 16.47 -37.15
N ALA A 122 6.11 15.94 -36.24
CA ALA A 122 4.68 15.72 -36.48
C ALA A 122 3.93 17.02 -36.77
N LYS A 123 4.21 18.09 -36.01
CA LYS A 123 3.62 19.42 -36.21
C LYS A 123 3.90 19.95 -37.61
N ASN A 124 5.15 19.86 -38.07
CA ASN A 124 5.54 20.33 -39.40
C ASN A 124 4.81 19.56 -40.52
N VAL A 125 4.64 18.24 -40.35
CA VAL A 125 3.88 17.40 -41.29
C VAL A 125 2.39 17.76 -41.29
N ILE A 126 1.79 18.01 -40.12
CA ILE A 126 0.38 18.39 -40.00
C ILE A 126 0.12 19.74 -40.68
N VAL A 127 0.98 20.73 -40.44
CA VAL A 127 0.89 22.05 -41.09
C VAL A 127 0.98 21.92 -42.61
N SER A 128 1.93 21.10 -43.10
CA SER A 128 2.08 20.82 -44.54
C SER A 128 0.82 20.17 -45.12
N GLY A 129 0.19 19.25 -44.39
CA GLY A 129 -1.08 18.63 -44.81
C GLY A 129 -2.27 19.59 -44.79
N LEU A 130 -2.34 20.50 -43.81
CA LEU A 130 -3.41 21.51 -43.71
C LEU A 130 -3.31 22.58 -44.81
N GLN A 131 -2.11 22.87 -45.30
CA GLN A 131 -1.93 23.72 -46.49
C GLN A 131 -2.60 23.12 -47.73
N LEU A 132 -2.63 21.79 -47.86
CA LEU A 132 -3.32 21.10 -48.96
C LEU A 132 -4.85 21.07 -48.77
N GLN A 133 -5.31 20.81 -47.53
CA GLN A 133 -6.74 20.81 -47.19
C GLN A 133 -7.00 21.49 -45.84
N PRO A 134 -7.29 22.81 -45.84
CA PRO A 134 -7.46 23.59 -44.61
C PRO A 134 -8.60 23.13 -43.71
N HIS A 135 -9.63 22.49 -44.28
CA HIS A 135 -10.82 22.03 -43.56
C HIS A 135 -10.80 20.53 -43.22
N ASN A 136 -9.64 19.86 -43.33
CA ASN A 136 -9.58 18.44 -43.04
C ASN A 136 -9.73 18.18 -41.53
N VAL A 137 -10.86 17.61 -41.14
CA VAL A 137 -11.23 17.35 -39.74
C VAL A 137 -10.20 16.48 -39.01
N SER A 138 -9.56 15.52 -39.69
CA SER A 138 -8.57 14.62 -39.09
C SER A 138 -7.26 15.34 -38.80
N LEU A 139 -6.77 16.17 -39.73
CA LEU A 139 -5.56 16.97 -39.51
C LEU A 139 -5.78 18.07 -38.46
N LEU A 140 -6.94 18.74 -38.44
CA LEU A 140 -7.28 19.72 -37.40
C LEU A 140 -7.37 19.08 -36.00
N LYS A 141 -7.79 17.81 -35.92
CA LYS A 141 -7.76 17.04 -34.66
C LYS A 141 -6.33 16.73 -34.24
N LEU A 142 -5.47 16.34 -35.19
CA LEU A 142 -4.06 16.07 -34.93
C LEU A 142 -3.29 17.33 -34.54
N GLU A 143 -3.55 18.45 -35.21
CA GLU A 143 -2.97 19.76 -34.88
C GLU A 143 -3.29 20.14 -33.44
N LYS A 144 -4.55 20.00 -33.02
CA LYS A 144 -4.95 20.22 -31.61
C LYS A 144 -4.27 19.24 -30.66
N SER A 145 -4.08 17.97 -31.06
CA SER A 145 -3.38 17.00 -30.22
C SER A 145 -1.89 17.30 -30.02
N VAL A 146 -1.26 18.00 -30.97
CA VAL A 146 0.17 18.36 -30.91
C VAL A 146 0.39 19.79 -30.38
N ALA A 147 -0.57 20.71 -30.56
CA ALA A 147 -0.49 22.11 -30.13
C ALA A 147 -0.71 22.32 -28.63
N THR A 148 -1.34 21.37 -27.94
CA THR A 148 -1.47 21.36 -26.47
C THR A 148 -0.81 20.11 -25.91
N PRO A 149 0.51 20.11 -25.67
CA PRO A 149 1.20 18.94 -25.11
C PRO A 149 0.75 18.57 -23.69
N PHE A 150 -0.10 19.39 -23.03
CA PHE A 150 -0.35 19.28 -21.60
C PHE A 150 -1.81 19.39 -21.13
N ILE A 151 -2.80 19.67 -21.99
CA ILE A 151 -4.19 19.86 -21.56
C ILE A 151 -5.15 19.27 -22.61
N MET A 152 -5.99 18.31 -22.20
CA MET A 152 -7.03 17.58 -22.96
C MET A 152 -6.70 16.19 -23.52
N ARG A 153 -6.30 15.26 -22.64
CA ARG A 153 -7.06 14.00 -22.54
C ARG A 153 -8.35 14.27 -21.77
N ARG A 154 -9.39 14.83 -22.41
CA ARG A 154 -10.80 14.79 -21.95
C ARG A 154 -11.71 15.50 -22.96
N SER A 155 -12.21 14.76 -23.94
CA SER A 155 -13.64 14.77 -24.31
C SER A 155 -13.92 13.64 -25.31
N ARG A 156 -13.97 12.43 -24.77
CA ARG A 156 -14.95 11.42 -25.16
C ARG A 156 -15.44 10.82 -23.85
N ASN A 157 -16.73 10.55 -23.73
CA ASN A 157 -17.35 9.84 -22.62
C ASN A 157 -16.73 8.44 -22.46
N VAL A 158 -15.56 8.41 -21.84
CA VAL A 158 -14.80 7.27 -21.38
C VAL A 158 -14.24 7.76 -20.04
N LYS A 159 -14.54 7.07 -18.95
CA LYS A 159 -13.94 7.32 -17.64
C LYS A 159 -12.44 7.53 -17.85
N SER A 160 -11.96 8.73 -17.54
CA SER A 160 -10.57 9.14 -17.69
C SER A 160 -9.70 8.16 -16.91
N GLN A 161 -9.02 7.24 -17.60
CA GLN A 161 -8.02 6.40 -16.97
C GLN A 161 -6.97 7.31 -16.34
N ARG A 162 -6.82 7.17 -15.02
CA ARG A 162 -5.81 7.81 -14.19
C ARG A 162 -4.42 7.46 -14.77
N THR A 163 -3.53 8.45 -14.88
CA THR A 163 -2.11 8.19 -15.14
C THR A 163 -1.44 7.78 -13.83
N ASP A 164 -0.43 6.92 -13.93
CA ASP A 164 0.26 6.36 -12.77
C ASP A 164 1.11 7.40 -12.00
N ASP A 165 1.10 8.67 -12.43
CA ASP A 165 1.82 9.80 -11.82
C ASP A 165 1.39 10.07 -10.37
N TYR A 166 0.19 9.63 -9.99
CA TYR A 166 -0.36 9.74 -8.64
C TYR A 166 -0.35 8.40 -7.89
N ASP A 167 0.31 7.37 -8.43
CA ASP A 167 0.48 6.10 -7.75
C ASP A 167 1.62 6.11 -6.74
N CYS A 168 1.36 5.46 -5.62
CA CYS A 168 2.40 5.06 -4.70
C CYS A 168 3.20 3.92 -5.32
N THR A 169 4.52 4.07 -5.45
CA THR A 169 5.37 3.02 -6.03
C THR A 169 5.50 1.76 -5.16
N LEU A 170 4.94 1.78 -3.93
CA LEU A 170 4.95 0.63 -3.01
C LEU A 170 3.69 -0.22 -3.16
N CYS A 171 2.50 0.40 -3.08
CA CYS A 171 1.24 -0.33 -3.20
C CYS A 171 0.66 -0.31 -4.62
N LEU A 172 1.26 0.46 -5.55
CA LEU A 172 0.84 0.62 -6.95
C LEU A 172 -0.62 1.09 -7.09
N LYS A 173 -1.09 1.84 -6.09
CA LYS A 173 -2.43 2.43 -6.02
C LYS A 173 -2.32 3.93 -5.80
N LEU A 174 -3.42 4.64 -6.04
CA LEU A 174 -3.54 6.07 -5.80
C LEU A 174 -3.01 6.43 -4.41
N LEU A 175 -2.14 7.43 -4.38
CA LEU A 175 -1.56 8.00 -3.18
C LEU A 175 -2.66 8.44 -2.20
N TYR A 176 -2.61 7.88 -1.00
CA TYR A 176 -3.49 8.23 0.12
C TYR A 176 -2.65 8.81 1.25
N GLU A 177 -3.03 9.99 1.75
CA GLU A 177 -2.22 10.80 2.66
C GLU A 177 -0.73 10.85 2.22
N PRO A 178 -0.42 11.39 1.04
CA PRO A 178 0.92 11.32 0.47
C PRO A 178 1.94 12.03 1.35
N ILE A 179 3.07 11.38 1.58
CA ILE A 179 4.25 11.97 2.21
C ILE A 179 5.34 12.11 1.16
N THR A 180 5.85 13.34 1.01
CA THR A 180 7.02 13.63 0.18
C THR A 180 8.27 13.64 1.05
N THR A 181 9.15 12.67 0.81
CA THR A 181 10.44 12.54 1.53
C THR A 181 11.41 13.67 1.16
N PRO A 182 12.43 13.97 1.99
CA PRO A 182 13.46 14.98 1.67
C PRO A 182 14.24 14.72 0.37
N CYS A 183 14.28 13.48 -0.11
CA CYS A 183 14.90 13.15 -1.40
C CYS A 183 13.94 13.35 -2.60
N GLY A 184 12.74 13.88 -2.39
CA GLY A 184 11.77 14.25 -3.43
C GLY A 184 10.78 13.16 -3.84
N HIS A 185 10.89 11.94 -3.30
CA HIS A 185 9.98 10.84 -3.61
C HIS A 185 8.73 10.86 -2.73
N SER A 186 7.57 10.55 -3.31
CA SER A 186 6.28 10.55 -2.62
C SER A 186 5.67 9.15 -2.51
N PHE A 187 5.12 8.84 -1.34
CA PHE A 187 4.51 7.55 -1.02
C PHE A 187 3.24 7.75 -0.19
N CYS A 188 2.36 6.76 -0.10
CA CYS A 188 1.32 6.77 0.93
C CYS A 188 1.98 6.81 2.31
N ARG A 189 1.36 7.53 3.26
CA ARG A 189 1.82 7.57 4.65
C ARG A 189 2.08 6.19 5.23
N SER A 190 1.07 5.32 5.19
CA SER A 190 1.15 3.95 5.70
C SER A 190 2.25 3.14 5.00
N CYS A 191 2.31 3.17 3.67
CA CYS A 191 3.32 2.43 2.92
C CYS A 191 4.76 2.88 3.22
N LEU A 192 5.00 4.19 3.38
CA LEU A 192 6.33 4.70 3.72
C LEU A 192 6.78 4.20 5.08
N PHE A 193 5.93 4.33 6.11
CA PHE A 193 6.30 3.91 7.46
C PHE A 193 6.46 2.40 7.57
N GLN A 194 5.61 1.62 6.91
CA GLN A 194 5.77 0.16 6.84
C GLN A 194 7.09 -0.24 6.14
N SER A 195 7.53 0.49 5.11
CA SER A 195 8.84 0.25 4.49
C SER A 195 9.99 0.71 5.37
N MET A 196 9.82 1.84 6.06
CA MET A 196 10.79 2.33 7.04
C MET A 196 10.93 1.36 8.20
N ASP A 197 9.96 0.45 8.38
CA ASP A 197 10.05 -0.53 9.44
C ASP A 197 11.21 -1.51 9.31
N ARG A 198 11.76 -1.64 8.11
CA ARG A 198 12.91 -2.50 7.82
C ARG A 198 14.22 -1.72 7.77
N ALA A 199 14.16 -0.48 7.28
CA ALA A 199 15.30 0.41 7.17
C ALA A 199 14.85 1.86 7.00
N ASN A 200 15.48 2.79 7.73
CA ASN A 200 15.26 4.24 7.59
C ASN A 200 15.88 4.80 6.29
N LYS A 201 15.46 4.28 5.14
CA LYS A 201 15.94 4.65 3.80
C LYS A 201 14.76 4.80 2.86
N CYS A 202 14.90 5.69 1.88
CA CYS A 202 13.94 5.85 0.81
C CYS A 202 13.81 4.53 0.03
N PRO A 203 12.59 3.98 -0.16
CA PRO A 203 12.40 2.75 -0.90
C PRO A 203 12.84 2.83 -2.37
N LEU A 204 12.80 4.03 -2.96
CA LEU A 204 13.18 4.26 -4.36
C LEU A 204 14.68 4.52 -4.53
N CYS A 205 15.21 5.55 -3.87
CA CYS A 205 16.60 5.99 -4.09
C CYS A 205 17.57 5.57 -2.98
N ARG A 206 17.10 4.87 -1.93
CA ARG A 206 17.90 4.36 -0.80
C ARG A 206 18.60 5.43 0.05
N THR A 207 18.33 6.71 -0.18
CA THR A 207 18.80 7.82 0.67
C THR A 207 18.30 7.62 2.10
N VAL A 208 19.18 7.78 3.09
CA VAL A 208 18.81 7.70 4.52
C VAL A 208 17.82 8.82 4.84
N LEU A 209 16.71 8.47 5.49
CA LEU A 209 15.64 9.39 5.84
C LEU A 209 15.64 9.64 7.35
N PHE A 210 15.82 10.89 7.76
CA PHE A 210 15.71 11.32 9.17
C PHE A 210 14.30 11.86 9.45
N ILE A 211 13.29 11.02 9.26
CA ILE A 211 11.88 11.39 9.41
C ILE A 211 11.17 10.39 10.33
N SER A 212 10.13 10.83 11.04
CA SER A 212 9.31 10.02 11.94
C SER A 212 7.83 10.33 11.73
N PRO A 213 6.89 9.48 12.21
CA PRO A 213 5.45 9.77 12.14
C PRO A 213 5.04 11.12 12.74
N ARG A 214 5.82 11.65 13.70
CA ARG A 214 5.60 12.95 14.35
C ARG A 214 6.19 14.11 13.57
N THR A 215 7.31 13.91 12.87
CA THR A 215 8.03 14.97 12.16
C THR A 215 7.66 15.06 10.68
N CYS A 216 7.02 14.03 10.13
CA CYS A 216 6.68 13.96 8.71
C CYS A 216 5.21 14.34 8.48
N ALA A 217 4.99 15.50 7.86
CA ALA A 217 3.66 15.99 7.53
C ALA A 217 3.19 15.46 6.16
N ILE A 218 1.88 15.31 6.01
CA ILE A 218 1.24 15.02 4.73
C ILE A 218 1.52 16.18 3.78
N SER A 219 1.87 15.86 2.54
CA SER A 219 2.05 16.82 1.45
C SER A 219 0.69 17.43 1.08
N VAL A 220 0.36 18.56 1.71
CA VAL A 220 -0.95 19.22 1.57
C VAL A 220 -1.29 19.50 0.11
N THR A 221 -0.34 20.04 -0.66
CA THR A 221 -0.55 20.36 -2.07
C THR A 221 -0.86 19.11 -2.90
N LEU A 222 -0.06 18.06 -2.75
CA LEU A 222 -0.26 16.81 -3.50
C LEU A 222 -1.56 16.13 -3.10
N ASN A 223 -1.86 16.10 -1.81
CA ASN A 223 -3.09 15.55 -1.28
C ASN A 223 -4.34 16.28 -1.82
N ASN A 224 -4.33 17.62 -1.85
CA ASN A 224 -5.43 18.41 -2.38
C ASN A 224 -5.63 18.19 -3.88
N ILE A 225 -4.53 18.11 -4.64
CA ILE A 225 -4.59 17.81 -6.08
C ILE A 225 -5.23 16.43 -6.30
N ILE A 226 -4.85 15.42 -5.53
CA ILE A 226 -5.40 14.07 -5.65
C ILE A 226 -6.90 14.06 -5.29
N GLN A 227 -7.29 14.66 -4.17
CA GLN A 227 -8.70 14.70 -3.73
C GLN A 227 -9.61 15.42 -4.73
N GLN A 228 -9.12 16.51 -5.35
CA GLN A 228 -9.89 17.25 -6.35
C GLN A 228 -10.04 16.50 -7.67
N ASN A 229 -9.00 15.79 -8.12
CA ASN A 229 -8.99 15.12 -9.41
C ASN A 229 -9.57 13.69 -9.37
N PHE A 230 -9.45 13.00 -8.23
CA PHE A 230 -9.82 11.59 -8.05
C PHE A 230 -10.61 11.34 -6.74
N PRO A 231 -11.75 12.02 -6.51
CA PRO A 231 -12.46 11.97 -5.23
C PRO A 231 -13.02 10.58 -4.91
N GLU A 232 -13.53 9.84 -5.91
CA GLU A 232 -14.08 8.50 -5.72
C GLU A 232 -12.97 7.49 -5.36
N GLU A 233 -11.89 7.44 -6.13
CA GLU A 233 -10.74 6.55 -5.85
C GLU A 233 -10.08 6.90 -4.52
N TYR A 234 -9.96 8.19 -4.17
CA TYR A 234 -9.43 8.60 -2.86
C TYR A 234 -10.33 8.15 -1.71
N ALA A 235 -11.66 8.19 -1.88
CA ALA A 235 -12.60 7.67 -0.89
C ALA A 235 -12.53 6.13 -0.76
N GLU A 236 -12.29 5.40 -1.86
CA GLU A 236 -12.01 3.96 -1.81
C GLU A 236 -10.71 3.66 -1.06
N ARG A 237 -9.65 4.42 -1.34
CA ARG A 237 -8.37 4.30 -0.63
C ARG A 237 -8.52 4.58 0.86
N LYS A 238 -9.35 5.56 1.24
CA LYS A 238 -9.69 5.82 2.64
C LYS A 238 -10.34 4.60 3.30
N LYS A 239 -11.35 4.01 2.67
CA LYS A 239 -12.02 2.81 3.20
C LYS A 239 -11.06 1.63 3.33
N GLU A 240 -10.17 1.45 2.36
CA GLU A 240 -9.14 0.42 2.41
C GLU A 240 -8.16 0.64 3.56
N ASP A 241 -7.66 1.87 3.73
CA ASP A 241 -6.75 2.24 4.81
C ASP A 241 -7.43 2.12 6.18
N ASP A 242 -8.69 2.54 6.31
CA ASP A 242 -9.50 2.34 7.52
C ASP A 242 -9.64 0.84 7.84
N SER A 243 -9.82 -0.02 6.83
CA SER A 243 -9.94 -1.47 7.03
C SER A 243 -8.62 -2.15 7.43
N LEU A 244 -7.48 -1.62 6.95
CA LEU A 244 -6.15 -2.19 7.19
C LEU A 244 -5.50 -1.67 8.47
N ASN A 245 -5.64 -0.38 8.77
CA ASN A 245 -5.01 0.29 9.92
C ASN A 245 -5.95 0.38 11.14
N HIS A 246 -7.26 0.27 10.93
CA HIS A 246 -8.24 0.10 12.00
C HIS A 246 -9.00 -1.22 11.76
N PRO A 247 -8.29 -2.37 11.77
CA PRO A 247 -8.98 -3.64 11.86
C PRO A 247 -9.85 -3.51 13.11
N GLY A 248 -11.17 -3.67 12.98
CA GLY A 248 -12.17 -3.21 13.97
C GLY A 248 -11.75 -3.49 15.41
N ALA A 249 -12.22 -2.70 16.38
CA ALA A 249 -11.75 -2.50 17.77
C ALA A 249 -11.23 -3.71 18.59
N ASP A 250 -11.40 -4.91 18.08
CA ASP A 250 -11.11 -6.23 18.64
C ASP A 250 -9.95 -6.95 17.92
N ILE A 251 -9.12 -6.26 17.12
CA ILE A 251 -7.92 -6.84 16.50
C ILE A 251 -6.66 -6.17 17.03
N LEU A 252 -5.77 -6.95 17.65
CA LEU A 252 -4.54 -6.48 18.29
C LEU A 252 -3.29 -7.20 17.78
N PRO A 253 -2.16 -6.50 17.59
CA PRO A 253 -0.86 -7.14 17.40
C PRO A 253 -0.40 -7.82 18.71
N LEU A 254 0.15 -9.03 18.62
CA LEU A 254 0.56 -9.82 19.80
C LEU A 254 2.04 -9.67 20.12
N PHE A 255 2.44 -9.13 21.28
CA PHE A 255 3.86 -8.97 21.68
C PHE A 255 4.47 -10.26 22.31
N VAL A 256 5.67 -10.75 21.91
CA VAL A 256 6.34 -11.90 22.59
C VAL A 256 6.92 -11.45 23.94
N MET A 257 6.27 -11.81 25.05
CA MET A 257 6.80 -11.53 26.39
C MET A 257 6.14 -12.39 27.46
N ASP A 258 6.65 -12.29 28.69
CA ASP A 258 5.97 -12.82 29.87
C ASP A 258 4.57 -12.19 30.03
N ALA A 259 3.66 -12.90 30.69
CA ALA A 259 2.32 -12.40 30.93
C ALA A 259 2.37 -11.10 31.77
N ILE A 260 1.61 -10.09 31.37
CA ILE A 260 1.54 -8.78 32.02
C ILE A 260 0.16 -8.61 32.62
N LEU A 261 0.09 -8.00 33.80
CA LEU A 261 -1.18 -7.65 34.43
C LEU A 261 -1.56 -6.19 34.13
N PRO A 262 -2.86 -5.86 34.11
CA PRO A 262 -3.32 -4.48 34.13
C PRO A 262 -2.64 -3.65 35.23
N CYS A 263 -2.43 -2.36 34.97
CA CYS A 263 -1.73 -1.39 35.84
C CYS A 263 -0.22 -1.65 36.03
N GLN A 264 0.34 -2.74 35.49
CA GLN A 264 1.77 -2.98 35.54
C GLN A 264 2.50 -2.05 34.55
N LYS A 265 3.50 -1.32 35.03
CA LYS A 265 4.38 -0.47 34.23
C LYS A 265 5.77 -1.06 34.16
N PHE A 266 6.39 -1.01 32.99
CA PHE A 266 7.79 -1.38 32.83
C PHE A 266 8.37 -0.79 31.54
N GLN A 267 9.69 -0.85 31.43
CA GLN A 267 10.44 -0.29 30.32
C GLN A 267 10.88 -1.41 29.38
N LEU A 268 10.83 -1.13 28.08
CA LEU A 268 11.20 -2.11 27.06
C LEU A 268 12.16 -1.51 26.04
N ASN A 269 13.32 -2.15 25.89
CA ASN A 269 14.31 -1.83 24.88
C ASN A 269 14.07 -2.67 23.61
N ILE A 270 13.65 -2.04 22.52
CA ILE A 270 13.52 -2.70 21.21
C ILE A 270 14.85 -2.57 20.47
N PHE A 271 15.59 -3.68 20.39
CA PHE A 271 16.96 -3.73 19.87
C PHE A 271 17.07 -3.76 18.35
N GLU A 272 16.07 -4.26 17.62
CA GLU A 272 16.09 -4.31 16.15
C GLU A 272 14.71 -4.04 15.57
N PRO A 273 14.60 -3.42 14.38
CA PRO A 273 13.31 -3.16 13.74
C PRO A 273 12.47 -4.42 13.50
N ARG A 274 13.10 -5.60 13.42
CA ARG A 274 12.42 -6.91 13.32
C ARG A 274 11.76 -7.39 14.61
N TYR A 275 12.14 -6.90 15.79
CA TYR A 275 11.43 -7.18 17.05
C TYR A 275 10.11 -6.38 17.16
N ARG A 276 9.76 -5.58 16.15
CA ARG A 276 8.39 -5.10 15.92
C ARG A 276 7.43 -6.20 15.48
N LEU A 277 7.96 -7.38 15.14
CA LEU A 277 7.21 -8.53 14.67
C LEU A 277 7.16 -9.57 15.77
N MET A 278 5.94 -9.90 16.22
CA MET A 278 5.76 -10.35 17.59
C MET A 278 4.69 -11.46 17.72
N VAL A 279 4.84 -12.34 18.72
CA VAL A 279 4.01 -13.51 19.05
C VAL A 279 4.02 -13.75 20.57
N VAL A 280 2.92 -13.66 21.31
CA VAL A 280 2.91 -14.14 22.72
C VAL A 280 3.10 -15.67 22.74
N ILE A 281 4.05 -16.20 23.50
CA ILE A 281 4.26 -17.65 23.66
C ILE A 281 4.16 -17.99 25.15
N ASP A 282 3.27 -18.92 25.49
CA ASP A 282 3.20 -19.55 26.81
C ASP A 282 4.45 -20.42 27.03
N PRO A 283 5.28 -20.11 28.05
CA PRO A 283 6.50 -20.85 28.34
C PRO A 283 6.27 -22.34 28.67
N ALA A 284 5.10 -22.71 29.19
CA ALA A 284 4.80 -24.08 29.61
C ALA A 284 4.39 -24.97 28.43
N THR A 285 3.71 -24.40 27.44
CA THR A 285 3.15 -25.16 26.29
C THR A 285 3.88 -24.89 24.98
N GLY A 286 4.67 -23.82 24.89
CA GLY A 286 5.24 -23.33 23.63
C GLY A 286 4.17 -22.85 22.64
N SER A 287 2.93 -22.65 23.09
CA SER A 287 1.79 -22.25 22.28
C SER A 287 1.29 -20.85 22.66
N ILE A 288 0.45 -20.22 21.85
CA ILE A 288 -0.05 -18.88 22.16
C ILE A 288 -0.99 -18.99 23.37
N ALA A 289 -0.80 -18.14 24.38
CA ALA A 289 -1.70 -18.08 25.53
C ALA A 289 -3.14 -17.74 25.10
N ASP A 290 -4.12 -18.26 25.84
CA ASP A 290 -5.55 -18.03 25.60
C ASP A 290 -6.02 -16.63 26.07
N HIS A 291 -5.29 -16.02 27.00
CA HIS A 291 -5.55 -14.69 27.54
C HIS A 291 -4.31 -13.81 27.45
N ALA A 292 -4.51 -12.51 27.25
CA ALA A 292 -3.47 -11.51 27.16
C ALA A 292 -3.92 -10.19 27.83
N CYS A 293 -2.96 -9.28 28.01
CA CYS A 293 -3.21 -7.92 28.45
C CYS A 293 -2.84 -6.96 27.32
N GLU A 294 -3.76 -6.06 26.98
CA GLU A 294 -3.48 -4.89 26.16
C GLU A 294 -2.49 -4.00 26.89
N VAL A 295 -1.45 -3.58 26.18
CA VAL A 295 -0.45 -2.64 26.68
C VAL A 295 -0.53 -1.34 25.90
N GLU A 296 -0.49 -0.22 26.61
CA GLU A 296 -0.39 1.11 26.01
C GLU A 296 1.07 1.58 26.07
N ILE A 297 1.56 2.15 24.97
CA ILE A 297 2.85 2.83 24.94
C ILE A 297 2.67 4.24 25.48
N THR A 298 3.10 4.47 26.72
CA THR A 298 2.97 5.76 27.39
C THR A 298 4.07 6.74 26.98
N ASP A 299 5.27 6.23 26.69
CA ASP A 299 6.36 7.02 26.12
C ASP A 299 7.21 6.21 25.14
N CYS A 300 7.83 6.90 24.18
CA CYS A 300 8.57 6.29 23.08
C CYS A 300 9.73 7.19 22.64
N GLU A 301 10.94 6.81 23.04
CA GLU A 301 12.18 7.49 22.73
C GLU A 301 12.99 6.75 21.65
N PRO A 302 13.17 7.32 20.44
CA PRO A 302 14.03 6.73 19.42
C PRO A 302 15.51 7.01 19.73
N LEU A 303 16.34 5.98 19.64
CA LEU A 303 17.79 6.07 19.83
C LEU A 303 18.52 6.27 18.49
N PRO A 304 19.71 6.90 18.48
CA PRO A 304 20.45 7.23 17.25
C PRO A 304 20.84 6.04 16.37
N ASP A 305 20.90 4.83 16.94
CA ASP A 305 21.20 3.57 16.23
C ASP A 305 19.95 2.87 15.67
N GLY A 306 18.77 3.49 15.81
CA GLY A 306 17.49 2.97 15.34
C GLY A 306 16.76 2.07 16.33
N ARG A 307 17.27 1.92 17.56
CA ARG A 307 16.55 1.29 18.68
C ARG A 307 15.46 2.21 19.23
N PHE A 308 14.54 1.63 20.00
CA PHE A 308 13.53 2.38 20.73
C PHE A 308 13.57 2.00 22.19
N PHE A 309 13.48 3.01 23.05
CA PHE A 309 13.17 2.86 24.45
C PHE A 309 11.68 3.18 24.62
N LEU A 310 10.91 2.22 25.13
CA LEU A 310 9.48 2.36 25.34
C LEU A 310 9.17 2.30 26.83
N GLU A 311 8.30 3.20 27.28
CA GLU A 311 7.56 3.01 28.53
C GLU A 311 6.18 2.50 28.21
N ILE A 312 5.78 1.40 28.86
CA ILE A 312 4.50 0.75 28.60
C ILE A 312 3.73 0.45 29.89
N GLU A 313 2.40 0.48 29.77
CA GLU A 313 1.47 0.24 30.88
C GLU A 313 0.38 -0.77 30.45
N GLY A 314 0.17 -1.81 31.25
CA GLY A 314 -0.95 -2.75 31.07
C GLY A 314 -2.31 -2.08 31.30
N ARG A 315 -3.26 -2.28 30.38
CA ARG A 315 -4.57 -1.63 30.38
C ARG A 315 -5.72 -2.61 30.62
N ARG A 316 -6.09 -3.36 29.59
CA ARG A 316 -7.29 -4.21 29.58
C ARG A 316 -6.90 -5.66 29.35
N ARG A 317 -7.80 -6.56 29.74
CA ARG A 317 -7.64 -7.99 29.52
C ARG A 317 -8.42 -8.41 28.30
N CYS A 318 -7.87 -9.34 27.55
CA CYS A 318 -8.55 -9.89 26.40
C CYS A 318 -8.30 -11.38 26.26
N ARG A 319 -9.32 -12.11 25.78
CA ARG A 319 -9.23 -13.50 25.39
C ARG A 319 -8.91 -13.57 23.90
N ILE A 320 -7.91 -14.35 23.53
CA ILE A 320 -7.52 -14.52 22.13
C ILE A 320 -8.48 -15.54 21.49
N ILE A 321 -9.27 -15.09 20.51
CA ILE A 321 -10.25 -15.91 19.78
C ILE A 321 -9.55 -16.75 18.73
N ARG A 322 -8.74 -16.09 17.91
CA ARG A 322 -7.91 -16.68 16.88
C ARG A 322 -6.74 -15.75 16.56
N SER A 323 -5.68 -16.31 16.00
CA SER A 323 -4.52 -15.54 15.58
C SER A 323 -4.03 -15.96 14.21
N TRP A 324 -3.49 -15.01 13.45
CA TRP A 324 -2.94 -15.23 12.11
C TRP A 324 -1.75 -14.33 11.85
N ASP A 325 -0.93 -14.69 10.87
CA ASP A 325 0.18 -13.86 10.44
C ASP A 325 -0.32 -12.82 9.43
N GLN A 326 -0.02 -11.55 9.69
CA GLN A 326 -0.33 -10.41 8.82
C GLN A 326 0.91 -9.52 8.73
N ASP A 327 1.38 -9.24 7.50
CA ASP A 327 2.53 -8.36 7.24
C ASP A 327 3.80 -8.67 8.05
N GLY A 328 3.98 -9.94 8.43
CA GLY A 328 5.13 -10.45 9.18
C GLY A 328 4.95 -10.46 10.69
N TYR A 329 3.82 -10.00 11.24
CA TYR A 329 3.50 -10.06 12.67
C TYR A 329 2.29 -10.95 12.93
N ARG A 330 2.21 -11.54 14.13
CA ARG A 330 1.01 -12.24 14.57
C ARG A 330 0.02 -11.22 15.10
N VAL A 331 -1.17 -11.23 14.54
CA VAL A 331 -2.33 -10.52 15.08
C VAL A 331 -3.29 -11.51 15.68
N ALA A 332 -4.07 -11.03 16.64
CA ALA A 332 -5.18 -11.77 17.18
C ALA A 332 -6.46 -10.97 17.06
N GLU A 333 -7.54 -11.68 16.75
CA GLU A 333 -8.88 -11.25 17.09
C GLU A 333 -9.12 -11.60 18.55
N VAL A 334 -9.57 -10.62 19.32
CA VAL A 334 -9.68 -10.68 20.76
C VAL A 334 -11.08 -10.34 21.23
N GLU A 335 -11.44 -10.86 22.40
CA GLU A 335 -12.67 -10.50 23.10
C GLU A 335 -12.29 -9.90 24.45
N TRP A 336 -12.82 -8.74 24.80
CA TRP A 336 -12.52 -8.07 26.05
C TRP A 336 -13.09 -8.83 27.24
N VAL A 337 -12.26 -9.02 28.28
CA VAL A 337 -12.68 -9.68 29.51
C VAL A 337 -13.06 -8.62 30.54
N GLU A 338 -14.31 -8.64 30.96
CA GLU A 338 -14.84 -7.78 32.01
C GLU A 338 -15.05 -8.58 33.32
N ASP A 339 -14.87 -7.92 34.45
CA ASP A 339 -15.18 -8.52 35.75
C ASP A 339 -16.69 -8.63 35.99
N ILE A 340 -17.08 -9.67 36.73
CA ILE A 340 -18.46 -9.85 37.15
C ILE A 340 -18.83 -8.69 38.07
N THR A 341 -19.89 -7.94 37.70
CA THR A 341 -20.36 -6.84 38.53
C THR A 341 -20.78 -7.35 39.91
N PRO A 342 -20.17 -6.87 41.01
CA PRO A 342 -20.45 -7.39 42.34
C PRO A 342 -21.86 -6.98 42.78
N THR A 343 -22.60 -7.91 43.41
CA THR A 343 -23.93 -7.64 43.96
C THR A 343 -23.89 -6.55 45.05
N ARG A 344 -22.75 -6.41 45.74
CA ARG A 344 -22.51 -5.45 46.83
C ARG A 344 -21.15 -4.78 46.67
N ARG A 345 -21.11 -3.71 45.88
CA ARG A 345 -19.90 -2.91 45.64
C ARG A 345 -19.32 -2.31 46.93
N ASP A 346 -20.18 -1.94 47.88
CA ASP A 346 -19.79 -1.42 49.20
C ASP A 346 -18.86 -2.39 49.95
N LYS A 347 -19.22 -3.68 49.99
CA LYS A 347 -18.39 -4.71 50.63
C LYS A 347 -17.05 -4.90 49.92
N LEU A 348 -17.05 -4.86 48.59
CA LEU A 348 -15.83 -5.04 47.81
C LEU A 348 -14.85 -3.88 48.04
N VAL A 349 -15.35 -2.65 48.12
CA VAL A 349 -14.55 -1.47 48.49
C VAL A 349 -14.00 -1.61 49.91
N ASP A 350 -14.78 -2.11 50.87
CA ASP A 350 -14.29 -2.38 52.23
C ASP A 350 -13.17 -3.44 52.26
N ILE A 351 -13.29 -4.49 51.43
CA ILE A 351 -12.25 -5.51 51.26
C ILE A 351 -10.98 -4.88 50.65
N ALA A 352 -11.14 -4.05 49.61
CA ALA A 352 -10.04 -3.33 48.97
C ALA A 352 -9.34 -2.37 49.96
N ASN A 353 -10.07 -1.62 50.77
CA ASN A 353 -9.51 -0.75 51.80
C ASN A 353 -8.67 -1.51 52.84
N LYS A 354 -9.16 -2.66 53.30
CA LYS A 354 -8.41 -3.54 54.22
C LYS A 354 -7.15 -4.08 53.57
N ALA A 355 -7.25 -4.53 52.32
CA ALA A 355 -6.12 -5.03 51.54
C ALA A 355 -5.08 -3.93 51.29
N ALA A 356 -5.51 -2.70 50.97
CA ALA A 356 -4.63 -1.54 50.76
C ALA A 356 -3.85 -1.22 52.03
N THR A 357 -4.52 -1.22 53.19
CA THR A 357 -3.87 -1.01 54.49
C THR A 357 -2.78 -2.06 54.75
N PHE A 358 -3.06 -3.33 54.43
CA PHE A 358 -2.09 -4.40 54.55
C PHE A 358 -0.91 -4.23 53.57
N ALA A 359 -1.19 -3.93 52.30
CA ALA A 359 -0.19 -3.75 51.27
C ALA A 359 0.76 -2.58 51.57
N LEU A 360 0.23 -1.42 51.99
CA LEU A 360 1.03 -0.26 52.38
C LEU A 360 1.94 -0.58 53.58
N LYS A 361 1.43 -1.33 54.57
CA LYS A 361 2.26 -1.79 55.70
C LYS A 361 3.37 -2.72 55.23
N TRP A 362 3.08 -3.62 54.29
CA TRP A 362 4.06 -4.51 53.70
C TRP A 362 5.15 -3.73 52.94
N ILE A 363 4.76 -2.78 52.07
CA ILE A 363 5.69 -1.90 51.33
C ILE A 363 6.59 -1.14 52.30
N LYS A 364 6.02 -0.53 53.34
CA LYS A 364 6.78 0.19 54.36
C LYS A 364 7.79 -0.70 55.08
N THR A 365 7.40 -1.93 55.41
CA THR A 365 8.31 -2.91 56.05
C THR A 365 9.44 -3.30 55.09
N ALA A 366 9.15 -3.43 53.80
CA ALA A 366 10.15 -3.68 52.77
C ALA A 366 11.12 -2.50 52.59
N GLN A 367 10.61 -1.26 52.58
CA GLN A 367 11.41 -0.02 52.52
C GLN A 367 12.39 0.07 53.71
N GLU A 368 11.92 -0.24 54.92
CA GLU A 368 12.75 -0.26 56.14
C GLU A 368 13.81 -1.37 56.10
N SER A 369 13.50 -2.51 55.45
CA SER A 369 14.39 -3.68 55.36
C SER A 369 15.43 -3.57 54.23
N ALA A 370 15.23 -2.68 53.24
CA ALA A 370 16.11 -2.52 52.08
C ALA A 370 17.52 -1.93 52.38
N ASN A 371 17.83 -1.68 53.66
CA ASN A 371 19.18 -1.44 54.20
C ASN A 371 20.06 -0.46 53.39
N GLN A 372 19.48 0.68 52.99
CA GLN A 372 20.09 1.77 52.20
C GLN A 372 20.29 1.53 50.70
N ASP A 373 19.73 0.46 50.12
CA ASP A 373 19.65 0.35 48.67
C ASP A 373 18.67 1.39 48.11
N ARG A 374 19.24 2.52 47.63
CA ARG A 374 18.47 3.64 47.10
C ARG A 374 17.61 3.24 45.91
N ALA A 375 18.08 2.31 45.07
CA ALA A 375 17.34 1.91 43.87
C ALA A 375 16.07 1.12 44.26
N THR A 376 16.21 0.14 45.15
CA THR A 376 15.08 -0.64 45.69
C THR A 376 14.07 0.25 46.42
N ILE A 377 14.55 1.24 47.20
CA ILE A 377 13.68 2.18 47.91
C ILE A 377 12.90 3.08 46.93
N GLU A 378 13.56 3.59 45.89
CA GLU A 378 12.93 4.42 44.86
C GLU A 378 11.87 3.63 44.07
N GLU A 379 12.15 2.37 43.73
CA GLU A 379 11.18 1.46 43.11
C GLU A 379 9.94 1.26 43.99
N LEU A 380 10.13 1.02 45.30
CA LEU A 380 9.01 0.86 46.25
C LEU A 380 8.16 2.14 46.40
N TYR A 381 8.79 3.32 46.40
CA TYR A 381 8.04 4.60 46.40
C TYR A 381 7.24 4.80 45.12
N ASN A 382 7.82 4.43 43.97
CA ASN A 382 7.10 4.50 42.69
C ASN A 382 5.90 3.55 42.68
N VAL A 383 6.08 2.31 43.15
CA VAL A 383 4.99 1.33 43.26
C VAL A 383 3.88 1.81 44.20
N GLU A 384 4.23 2.39 45.34
CA GLU A 384 3.28 2.99 46.29
C GLU A 384 2.50 4.16 45.65
N GLY A 385 3.19 5.06 44.94
CA GLY A 385 2.59 6.20 44.24
C GLY A 385 1.68 5.81 43.08
N MET A 386 1.84 4.60 42.52
CA MET A 386 1.02 4.06 41.43
C MET A 386 -0.23 3.30 41.94
N MET A 387 -0.46 3.23 43.25
CA MET A 387 -1.61 2.53 43.82
C MET A 387 -2.95 3.12 43.31
N PRO A 388 -3.79 2.32 42.63
CA PRO A 388 -5.12 2.77 42.22
C PRO A 388 -6.04 3.06 43.41
N THR A 389 -7.05 3.90 43.20
CA THR A 389 -8.07 4.18 44.23
C THR A 389 -8.83 2.91 44.60
N THR A 390 -9.10 2.70 45.88
CA THR A 390 -9.92 1.57 46.35
C THR A 390 -11.41 1.68 45.94
N GLU A 391 -11.84 2.85 45.45
CA GLU A 391 -13.16 3.05 44.81
C GLU A 391 -13.29 2.32 43.46
N ASP A 392 -12.15 1.91 42.89
CA ASP A 392 -12.02 1.00 41.75
C ASP A 392 -11.31 -0.30 42.19
N PRO A 393 -12.06 -1.24 42.80
CA PRO A 393 -11.48 -2.48 43.31
C PRO A 393 -10.85 -3.36 42.23
N GLU A 394 -11.31 -3.25 40.98
CA GLU A 394 -10.77 -4.07 39.88
C GLU A 394 -9.33 -3.65 39.58
N ARG A 395 -9.09 -2.36 39.29
CA ARG A 395 -7.73 -1.86 39.07
C ARG A 395 -6.84 -2.10 40.29
N PHE A 396 -7.37 -1.84 41.48
CA PHE A 396 -6.66 -2.10 42.73
C PHE A 396 -6.23 -3.58 42.86
N SER A 397 -7.10 -4.53 42.49
CA SER A 397 -6.80 -5.96 42.60
C SER A 397 -5.63 -6.41 41.72
N PHE A 398 -5.47 -5.83 40.52
CA PHE A 398 -4.33 -6.13 39.65
C PHE A 398 -3.04 -5.48 40.13
N TRP A 399 -3.10 -4.21 40.57
CA TRP A 399 -1.97 -3.56 41.21
C TRP A 399 -1.49 -4.36 42.43
N LEU A 400 -2.41 -4.81 43.29
CA LEU A 400 -2.08 -5.62 44.46
C LEU A 400 -1.35 -6.91 44.08
N ALA A 401 -1.85 -7.62 43.06
CA ALA A 401 -1.21 -8.84 42.58
C ALA A 401 0.18 -8.59 41.96
N SER A 402 0.41 -7.40 41.39
CA SER A 402 1.71 -7.03 40.83
C SER A 402 2.81 -6.80 41.87
N LEU A 403 2.46 -6.66 43.17
CA LEU A 403 3.44 -6.50 44.25
C LEU A 403 4.24 -7.78 44.55
N SER A 404 3.70 -8.94 44.19
CA SER A 404 4.35 -10.23 44.41
C SER A 404 5.09 -10.70 43.16
N ASN A 405 6.18 -11.44 43.36
CA ASN A 405 6.91 -12.04 42.24
C ASN A 405 6.22 -13.32 41.77
N LEU A 406 5.23 -13.16 40.88
CA LEU A 406 4.44 -14.25 40.33
C LEU A 406 5.18 -14.99 39.21
N THR A 407 4.84 -16.26 39.01
CA THR A 407 5.19 -17.03 37.80
C THR A 407 4.26 -16.67 36.65
N THR A 408 4.68 -16.95 35.40
CA THR A 408 3.84 -16.74 34.20
C THR A 408 2.49 -17.44 34.31
N SER A 409 2.47 -18.67 34.85
CA SER A 409 1.24 -19.45 35.02
C SER A 409 0.26 -18.77 35.98
N GLU A 410 0.75 -18.22 37.09
CA GLU A 410 -0.08 -17.49 38.06
C GLU A 410 -0.61 -16.19 37.47
N ARG A 411 0.21 -15.46 36.71
CA ARG A 411 -0.24 -14.25 35.99
C ARG A 411 -1.35 -14.57 35.00
N LEU A 412 -1.20 -15.63 34.20
CA LEU A 412 -2.24 -16.07 33.26
C LEU A 412 -3.54 -16.48 33.99
N GLU A 413 -3.45 -17.11 35.15
CA GLU A 413 -4.63 -17.42 35.96
C GLU A 413 -5.36 -16.15 36.45
N LEU A 414 -4.61 -15.14 36.91
CA LEU A 414 -5.18 -13.86 37.31
C LEU A 414 -5.83 -13.09 36.15
N LEU A 415 -5.28 -13.21 34.93
CA LEU A 415 -5.88 -12.65 33.72
C LEU A 415 -7.23 -13.31 33.37
N ARG A 416 -7.35 -14.63 33.57
CA ARG A 416 -8.59 -15.41 33.36
C ARG A 416 -9.67 -15.11 34.39
N MET A 417 -9.27 -14.74 35.60
CA MET A 417 -10.18 -14.57 36.73
C MET A 417 -11.10 -13.36 36.51
N THR A 418 -12.42 -13.55 36.67
CA THR A 418 -13.42 -12.47 36.53
C THR A 418 -14.01 -12.01 37.87
N SER A 419 -13.61 -12.66 38.97
CA SER A 419 -14.00 -12.28 40.33
C SER A 419 -12.94 -11.37 40.96
N THR A 420 -13.26 -10.08 41.11
CA THR A 420 -12.37 -9.11 41.77
C THR A 420 -12.08 -9.47 43.22
N GLU A 421 -13.08 -9.99 43.95
CA GLU A 421 -12.92 -10.39 45.36
C GLU A 421 -11.95 -11.55 45.52
N GLU A 422 -12.06 -12.56 44.65
CA GLU A 422 -11.12 -13.68 44.63
C GLU A 422 -9.72 -13.20 44.26
N ARG A 423 -9.61 -12.26 43.30
CA ARG A 423 -8.32 -11.70 42.89
C ARG A 423 -7.62 -10.96 44.02
N ILE A 424 -8.34 -10.15 44.79
CA ILE A 424 -7.79 -9.47 46.00
C ILE A 424 -7.33 -10.52 47.02
N THR A 425 -8.14 -11.56 47.24
CA THR A 425 -7.81 -12.64 48.20
C THR A 425 -6.53 -13.36 47.78
N ARG A 426 -6.39 -13.69 46.50
CA ARG A 426 -5.19 -14.32 45.92
C ARG A 426 -3.98 -13.40 46.03
N GLY A 427 -4.11 -12.13 45.68
CA GLY A 427 -3.05 -11.12 45.83
C GLY A 427 -2.51 -11.08 47.26
N LEU A 428 -3.39 -11.03 48.25
CA LEU A 428 -2.98 -11.08 49.66
C LEU A 428 -2.30 -12.39 50.06
N LEU A 429 -2.71 -13.52 49.48
CA LEU A 429 -2.06 -14.81 49.73
C LEU A 429 -0.64 -14.85 49.16
N TYR A 430 -0.41 -14.26 47.98
CA TYR A 430 0.92 -14.17 47.37
C TYR A 430 1.88 -13.22 48.10
N MET A 431 1.36 -12.33 48.96
CA MET A 431 2.17 -11.41 49.77
C MET A 431 2.56 -12.00 51.15
N ARG A 432 1.92 -13.09 51.56
CA ARG A 432 2.22 -13.81 52.81
C ARG A 432 3.26 -14.88 52.57
#